data_AF-A0A920EC55-F1
#
_entry.id   AF-A0A920EC55-F1
#
_cell.length_a   1.000
_cell.length_b   1.000
_cell.length_c   1.000
_cell.angle_alpha   90.00
_cell.angle_beta   90.00
_cell.angle_gamma   90.00
#
_symmetry.space_group_name_H-M   'P 1'
#
loop_
_entity.id
_entity.type
_entity.pdbx_description
1 polymer ?
#
loop_
_entity_poly.entity_id
_entity_poly.type
_entity_poly.pdbx_seq_one_letter_code
_entity_poly.pdbx_strand_id
1 'polypeptide(L)'
;MPKDDTLPHNLQKKIVKAAINLRGVPEGTMGRVILSSGLDWVRYWVAFENGVELGSLHRDKLVREAEWDAYLAQRERSQEIAESDSEGQDSSRRI
;
A
#
# COMPACT_ATOMS: atom_id res chain seq x y z
N MET A 1 8.71 -14.69 -0.54
CA MET A 1 8.26 -13.58 0.33
C MET A 1 9.51 -12.88 0.84
N PRO A 2 9.81 -11.64 0.41
CA PRO A 2 10.95 -10.91 0.95
C PRO A 2 10.70 -10.68 2.44
N LYS A 3 11.71 -10.95 3.28
CA LYS A 3 11.62 -10.83 4.75
C LYS A 3 11.63 -9.38 5.26
N ASP A 4 11.66 -8.42 4.34
CA ASP A 4 11.75 -6.98 4.61
C ASP A 4 10.41 -6.23 4.47
N ASP A 5 9.29 -6.96 4.48
CA ASP A 5 7.94 -6.39 4.48
C ASP A 5 7.54 -5.77 5.84
N THR A 6 8.48 -5.71 6.78
CA THR A 6 8.26 -5.09 8.08
C THR A 6 8.61 -3.61 8.02
N LEU A 7 7.62 -2.73 8.14
CA LEU A 7 7.91 -1.35 8.56
C LEU A 7 8.62 -1.47 9.92
N PRO A 8 9.78 -0.81 10.12
CA PRO A 8 10.62 -1.07 11.30
C PRO A 8 9.84 -0.80 12.58
N HIS A 9 9.94 -1.70 13.55
CA HIS A 9 9.15 -1.73 14.79
C HIS A 9 9.11 -0.40 15.59
N ASN A 10 10.08 0.50 15.37
CA ASN A 10 10.12 1.86 15.92
C ASN A 10 9.29 2.87 15.10
N LEU A 11 8.02 2.58 14.81
CA LEU A 11 7.24 3.30 13.79
C LEU A 11 6.37 4.47 14.28
N GLN A 12 6.34 4.79 15.58
CA GLN A 12 5.47 5.84 16.17
C GLN A 12 5.62 7.26 15.58
N LYS A 13 6.51 7.47 14.61
CA LYS A 13 6.80 8.77 13.98
C LYS A 13 6.90 8.76 12.45
N LYS A 14 6.55 7.66 11.76
CA LYS A 14 6.67 7.62 10.29
C LYS A 14 5.41 8.13 9.59
N ILE A 15 5.62 8.94 8.55
CA ILE A 15 4.60 9.41 7.62
C ILE A 15 4.42 8.36 6.52
N VAL A 16 3.17 8.04 6.24
CA VAL A 16 2.72 7.09 5.21
C VAL A 16 1.64 7.72 4.34
N LYS A 17 1.37 7.11 3.19
CA LYS A 17 0.23 7.41 2.34
C LYS A 17 -0.63 6.16 2.16
N ALA A 18 -1.93 6.36 2.00
CA ALA A 18 -2.85 5.28 1.66
C ALA A 18 -2.53 4.75 0.26
N ALA A 19 -2.19 3.45 0.15
CA ALA A 19 -1.82 2.81 -1.12
C ALA A 19 -3.01 2.60 -2.05
N ILE A 20 -4.21 2.54 -1.46
CA ILE A 20 -5.51 2.35 -2.12
C ILE A 20 -6.56 3.21 -1.43
N ASN A 21 -7.75 3.30 -2.02
CA ASN A 21 -8.91 3.87 -1.35
C ASN A 21 -9.30 3.01 -0.14
N LEU A 22 -9.31 3.65 1.02
CA LEU A 22 -9.69 3.13 2.33
C LEU A 22 -11.06 3.71 2.72
N ARG A 23 -11.69 3.14 3.75
CA ARG A 23 -12.99 3.61 4.24
C ARG A 23 -12.87 5.07 4.74
N GLY A 24 -13.37 6.01 3.93
CA GLY A 24 -13.30 7.43 4.23
C GLY A 24 -11.91 8.05 4.07
N VAL A 25 -10.95 7.34 3.46
CA VAL A 25 -9.58 7.82 3.23
C VAL A 25 -9.23 7.55 1.76
N PRO A 26 -9.20 8.59 0.90
CA PRO A 26 -8.78 8.44 -0.48
C PRO A 26 -7.35 7.90 -0.61
N GLU A 27 -7.04 7.23 -1.71
CA GLU A 27 -5.65 6.88 -2.05
C GLU A 27 -4.75 8.13 -2.05
N GLY A 28 -3.50 7.97 -1.61
CA GLY A 28 -2.51 9.04 -1.55
C GLY A 28 -2.63 9.95 -0.33
N THR A 29 -3.73 9.86 0.44
CA THR A 29 -3.93 10.65 1.67
C THR A 29 -2.80 10.38 2.65
N MET A 30 -2.18 11.45 3.16
CA MET A 30 -1.10 11.33 4.13
C MET A 30 -1.63 10.94 5.50
N GLY A 31 -0.87 10.12 6.21
CA GLY A 31 -1.18 9.71 7.56
C GLY A 31 0.06 9.46 8.39
N ARG A 32 -0.10 9.51 9.70
CA ARG A 32 0.95 9.22 10.68
C ARG A 32 0.62 7.94 11.41
N VAL A 33 1.58 7.02 11.47
CA VAL A 33 1.39 5.78 12.22
C VAL A 33 1.46 6.09 13.71
N ILE A 34 0.39 5.75 14.43
CA ILE A 34 0.24 5.99 15.88
C ILE A 34 0.48 4.71 16.70
N LEU A 35 0.22 3.55 16.12
CA LEU A 35 0.46 2.25 16.76
C LEU A 35 0.83 1.20 15.72
N SER A 36 1.79 0.34 16.08
CA SER A 36 2.05 -0.93 15.42
C SER A 36 1.83 -2.04 16.43
N SER A 37 0.86 -2.91 16.19
CA SER A 37 0.53 -4.03 17.07
C SER A 37 0.78 -5.36 16.37
N GLY A 38 1.51 -6.28 17.01
CA GLY A 38 1.76 -7.63 16.49
C GLY A 38 3.25 -7.95 16.37
N LEU A 39 3.58 -9.22 16.55
CA LEU A 39 4.92 -9.79 16.31
C LEU A 39 5.01 -10.31 14.87
N ASP A 40 4.24 -11.36 14.56
CA ASP A 40 4.20 -11.95 13.21
C ASP A 40 3.15 -11.30 12.30
N TRP A 41 2.08 -10.75 12.88
CA TRP A 41 0.97 -10.15 12.13
C TRP A 41 0.79 -8.68 12.49
N VAL A 42 1.75 -7.86 12.03
CA VAL A 42 1.76 -6.45 12.38
C VAL A 42 0.55 -5.73 11.76
N ARG A 43 -0.18 -5.04 12.61
CA ARG A 43 -1.31 -4.18 12.28
C ARG A 43 -0.99 -2.75 12.63
N TYR A 44 -1.24 -1.86 11.68
CA TYR A 44 -0.96 -0.45 11.81
C TYR A 44 -2.25 0.30 12.13
N TRP A 45 -2.15 1.24 13.06
CA TRP A 45 -3.13 2.29 13.26
C TRP A 45 -2.54 3.60 12.77
N VAL A 46 -3.30 4.30 11.93
CA VAL A 46 -2.86 5.49 11.24
C VAL A 46 -3.89 6.59 11.44
N ALA A 47 -3.43 7.76 11.89
CA ALA A 47 -4.21 8.98 11.89
C ALA A 47 -3.94 9.72 10.57
N PHE A 48 -4.94 9.81 9.71
CA PHE A 48 -4.84 10.49 8.42
C PHE A 48 -5.13 11.99 8.54
N GLU A 49 -4.55 12.78 7.64
CA GLU A 49 -4.69 14.24 7.62
C GLU A 49 -6.11 14.72 7.35
N ASN A 50 -6.94 13.87 6.73
CA ASN A 50 -8.36 14.12 6.50
C ASN A 50 -9.21 13.97 7.78
N GLY A 51 -8.59 13.73 8.93
CA GLY A 51 -9.25 13.60 10.23
C GLY A 51 -9.78 12.19 10.53
N VAL A 52 -9.57 11.22 9.64
CA VAL A 52 -9.98 9.83 9.87
C VAL A 52 -8.84 9.04 10.51
N GLU A 53 -9.14 8.33 11.59
CA GLU A 53 -8.23 7.35 12.17
C GLU A 53 -8.68 5.95 11.77
N LEU A 54 -7.74 5.17 11.21
CA LEU A 54 -8.03 3.81 10.76
C LEU A 54 -7.04 2.82 11.37
N GLY A 55 -7.60 1.82 12.04
CA GLY A 55 -6.86 0.74 12.68
C GLY A 55 -6.87 -0.55 11.87
N SER A 56 -6.10 -1.53 12.34
CA SER A 56 -6.00 -2.87 11.76
C SER A 56 -5.50 -2.91 10.31
N LEU A 57 -4.81 -1.87 9.86
CA LEU A 57 -4.27 -1.80 8.51
C LEU A 57 -3.10 -2.75 8.34
N HIS A 58 -3.10 -3.46 7.23
CA HIS A 58 -1.99 -4.30 6.82
C HIS A 58 -0.96 -3.48 6.04
N ARG A 59 0.29 -3.96 5.98
CA ARG A 59 1.41 -3.26 5.33
C ARG A 59 1.11 -2.88 3.88
N ASP A 60 0.51 -3.78 3.12
CA ASP A 60 0.19 -3.60 1.69
C ASP A 60 -0.76 -2.42 1.41
N LYS A 61 -1.45 -1.91 2.43
CA LYS A 61 -2.35 -0.76 2.32
C LYS A 61 -1.64 0.58 2.57
N LEU A 62 -0.37 0.54 2.96
CA LEU A 62 0.39 1.71 3.38
C LEU A 62 1.73 1.76 2.65
N VAL A 63 2.02 2.92 2.07
CA VAL A 63 3.31 3.20 1.46
C VAL A 63 3.98 4.30 2.27
N ARG A 64 5.30 4.23 2.46
CA ARG A 64 6.03 5.33 3.11
C ARG A 64 6.02 6.52 2.19
N GLU A 65 5.88 7.72 2.76
CA GLU A 65 5.79 8.93 1.94
C GLU A 65 7.00 9.09 1.01
N ALA A 66 8.22 8.86 1.50
CA ALA A 66 9.45 8.88 0.70
C ALA A 66 9.56 7.79 -0.40
N GLU A 67 8.73 6.74 -0.33
CA GLU A 67 8.71 5.64 -1.31
C GLU A 67 7.53 5.77 -2.29
N TRP A 68 6.70 6.81 -2.16
CA TRP A 68 5.46 6.97 -2.90
C TRP A 68 5.67 7.04 -4.42
N ASP A 69 6.63 7.84 -4.88
CA ASP A 69 6.88 8.02 -6.31
C ASP A 69 7.41 6.71 -6.94
N ALA A 70 8.26 5.99 -6.22
CA ALA A 70 8.75 4.68 -6.65
C ALA A 70 7.63 3.64 -6.68
N TYR A 71 6.71 3.68 -5.72
CA TYR A 71 5.53 2.82 -5.69
C TYR A 71 4.62 3.06 -6.89
N LEU A 72 4.34 4.32 -7.25
CA LEU A 72 3.52 4.65 -8.42
C LEU A 72 4.18 4.17 -9.72
N ALA A 73 5.48 4.46 -9.90
CA ALA A 73 6.22 4.02 -11.08
C ALA A 73 6.27 2.49 -11.19
N GLN A 74 6.37 1.78 -10.05
CA GLN A 74 6.30 0.33 -10.04
C GLN A 74 4.90 -0.20 -10.35
N ARG A 75 3.85 0.50 -9.88
CA ARG A 75 2.46 0.12 -10.14
C ARG A 75 2.12 0.27 -11.63
N GLU A 76 2.53 1.36 -12.27
CA GLU A 76 2.36 1.58 -13.71
C GLU A 76 3.05 0.47 -14.51
N ARG A 77 4.33 0.17 -14.23
CA ARG A 77 5.04 -0.94 -14.90
C ARG A 77 4.35 -2.29 -14.70
N SER A 78 3.85 -2.57 -13.51
CA SER A 78 3.13 -3.82 -13.23
C SER A 78 1.78 -3.88 -13.96
N GLN A 79 1.10 -2.74 -14.13
CA GLN A 79 -0.15 -2.66 -14.89
C GLN A 79 0.08 -2.86 -16.39
N GLU A 80 1.11 -2.23 -16.95
CA GLU A 80 1.50 -2.43 -18.36
C GLU A 80 1.80 -3.90 -18.68
N ILE A 81 2.53 -4.59 -17.79
CA ILE A 81 2.84 -6.03 -17.95
C ILE A 81 1.56 -6.86 -17.88
N ALA A 82 0.67 -6.60 -16.92
CA ALA A 82 -0.58 -7.33 -16.75
C ALA A 82 -1.55 -7.13 -17.94
N GLU A 83 -1.62 -5.90 -18.47
CA GLU A 83 -2.42 -5.58 -19.67
C GLU A 83 -1.86 -6.29 -20.91
N SER A 84 -0.55 -6.25 -21.11
CA SER A 84 0.15 -6.92 -22.22
C SER A 84 -0.06 -8.44 -22.22
N ASP A 85 -0.02 -9.07 -21.04
CA ASP A 85 -0.27 -10.52 -20.89
C ASP A 85 -1.74 -10.89 -21.15
N SER A 86 -2.68 -9.99 -20.86
CA SER A 86 -4.12 -10.23 -21.04
C SER A 86 -4.56 -10.17 -22.52
N GLU A 87 -3.99 -9.26 -23.33
CA GLU A 87 -4.29 -9.15 -24.77
C GLU A 87 -3.78 -10.35 -25.58
N GLY A 88 -2.70 -11.00 -25.11
CA GLY A 88 -2.16 -12.21 -25.72
C GLY A 88 -3.03 -13.47 -25.53
N GLN A 89 -3.82 -13.54 -24.45
CA GLN A 89 -4.66 -14.71 -24.16
C GLN A 89 -6.03 -14.69 -24.85
N ASP A 90 -6.62 -13.51 -25.10
CA ASP A 90 -7.94 -13.42 -25.77
C ASP A 90 -7.86 -13.72 -27.28
N SER A 91 -6.71 -13.44 -27.90
CA SER A 91 -6.47 -13.74 -29.32
C SER A 91 -6.36 -15.24 -29.64
N SER A 92 -6.11 -16.08 -28.63
CA SER A 92 -5.90 -17.52 -28.80
C SER A 92 -7.16 -18.39 -28.60
N ARG A 93 -8.32 -17.77 -28.29
CA ARG A 93 -9.56 -18.50 -27.97
C ARG A 93 -10.63 -18.50 -29.08
N ARG A 94 -10.29 -18.01 -30.28
CA ARG A 94 -11.17 -18.00 -31.46
C ARG A 94 -10.54 -18.74 -32.65
N ILE A 95 -10.33 -20.05 -32.57
CA ILE A 95 -10.20 -20.95 -33.73
C ILE A 95 -10.85 -22.29 -33.41
#